data_AF-A0A9W8RGD6-F1
#
_entry.id   AF-A0A9W8RGD6-F1
#
_cell.length_a   1.000
_cell.length_b   1.000
_cell.length_c   1.000
_cell.angle_alpha   90.00
_cell.angle_beta   90.00
_cell.angle_gamma   90.00
#
_symmetry.space_group_name_H-M   'P 1'
#
loop_
_entity.id
_entity.type
_entity.pdbx_description
1 polymer ?
#
loop_
_entity_poly.entity_id
_entity_poly.type
_entity_poly.pdbx_seq_one_letter_code
_entity_poly.pdbx_strand_id
1 'polypeptide(L)'
;MQGSAKRNLVLFRELCGEDALQKVILATTMWDKVSEKRGYRREAELMNTQEFWGWMVDKGSAVHRHYNTRESAKKIIDQLANHDKKFVTDLQRQLVDEGLTLDQTSAGKELQSELLKERERWAEQLRLVQADMEAAMEKNDKEMENIMREERDRYTRMIEQAENKTAALRVTMESLIAQRDERVARMEKTLREQQEKHAAHGNLPKRAADGGAVRGKAKELKEFPPVSVSWFGSEFSLTSGRSSNSNVLVTDRRAPPGIKASATIVGERLDDKTSWVARYSDESWGRSKFFERFYPHLDGKFRGNGGEHLAVCALGADEQYYARWTDGSWSCYAYDTTVTVLKEVVKKSKKKADCDMKAVALGYGTSYLISYGSSRKLRYRCDLKNYYPQLQQFLEAKKPLNVLAVALNPRSKTDYILVFSKRDGEAAISWICSNKVVNKEIRAWANETGGQGGE
;
A
#
# COMPACT_ATOMS: atom_id res chain seq x y z
N MET A 1 2.64 -34.23 -3.58
CA MET A 1 2.81 -33.00 -4.41
C MET A 1 3.23 -33.38 -5.83
N GLN A 2 2.95 -32.53 -6.84
CA GLN A 2 3.44 -32.71 -8.22
C GLN A 2 4.77 -31.94 -8.45
N GLY A 3 5.47 -32.25 -9.54
CA GLY A 3 6.85 -31.83 -9.82
C GLY A 3 7.14 -30.34 -9.63
N SER A 4 6.29 -29.43 -10.10
CA SER A 4 6.49 -27.98 -9.95
C SER A 4 6.41 -27.50 -8.49
N ALA A 5 5.52 -28.09 -7.68
CA ALA A 5 5.40 -27.73 -6.26
C ALA A 5 6.60 -28.23 -5.44
N LYS A 6 7.14 -29.41 -5.78
CA LYS A 6 8.37 -29.92 -5.17
C LYS A 6 9.57 -29.02 -5.50
N ARG A 7 9.68 -28.55 -6.75
CA ARG A 7 10.73 -27.61 -7.19
C ARG A 7 10.69 -26.28 -6.44
N ASN A 8 9.50 -25.70 -6.29
CA ASN A 8 9.34 -24.45 -5.54
C ASN A 8 9.75 -24.60 -4.07
N LEU A 9 9.51 -25.76 -3.48
CA LEU A 9 9.97 -26.04 -2.12
C LEU A 9 11.48 -26.12 -2.03
N VAL A 10 12.16 -26.83 -2.95
CA VAL A 10 13.64 -26.90 -2.96
C VAL A 10 14.23 -25.49 -3.08
N LEU A 11 13.76 -24.69 -4.02
CA LEU A 11 14.21 -23.30 -4.18
C LEU A 11 13.95 -22.47 -2.91
N PHE A 12 12.79 -22.65 -2.27
CA PHE A 12 12.47 -21.96 -1.03
C PHE A 12 13.42 -22.33 0.12
N ARG A 13 13.87 -23.59 0.20
CA ARG A 13 14.87 -24.03 1.19
C ARG A 13 16.20 -23.30 1.00
N GLU A 14 16.69 -23.23 -0.25
CA GLU A 14 17.94 -22.53 -0.59
C GLU A 14 17.85 -21.02 -0.35
N LEU A 15 16.69 -20.42 -0.58
CA LEU A 15 16.49 -18.98 -0.36
C LEU A 15 16.48 -18.62 1.12
N CYS A 16 15.80 -19.42 1.94
CA CYS A 16 15.57 -19.16 3.35
C CYS A 16 16.77 -19.56 4.22
N GLY A 17 17.38 -20.72 3.95
CA GLY A 17 18.34 -21.33 4.88
C GLY A 17 17.68 -22.03 6.06
N GLU A 18 18.41 -22.91 6.76
CA GLU A 18 17.83 -23.72 7.84
C GLU A 18 17.31 -22.87 9.02
N ASP A 19 18.03 -21.82 9.38
CA ASP A 19 17.69 -20.96 10.53
C ASP A 19 16.39 -20.17 10.33
N ALA A 20 16.04 -19.87 9.07
CA ALA A 20 14.84 -19.12 8.74
C ALA A 20 13.56 -19.97 8.79
N LEU A 21 13.67 -21.30 8.74
CA LEU A 21 12.52 -22.21 8.67
C LEU A 21 11.67 -22.21 9.93
N GLN A 22 12.26 -21.87 11.07
CA GLN A 22 11.53 -21.69 12.35
C GLN A 22 10.48 -20.57 12.29
N LYS A 23 10.52 -19.72 11.25
CA LYS A 23 9.59 -18.61 11.01
C LYS A 23 8.64 -18.89 9.85
N VAL A 24 8.78 -20.04 9.20
CA VAL A 24 7.94 -20.41 8.07
C VAL A 24 6.70 -21.10 8.60
N ILE A 25 5.54 -20.60 8.16
CA ILE A 25 4.25 -21.23 8.42
C ILE A 25 3.77 -21.93 7.15
N LEU A 26 3.52 -23.23 7.28
CA LEU A 26 2.99 -24.09 6.23
C LEU A 26 1.48 -24.24 6.46
N ALA A 27 0.67 -23.65 5.58
CA ALA A 27 -0.78 -23.66 5.73
C ALA A 27 -1.46 -24.64 4.76
N THR A 28 -2.24 -25.59 5.28
CA THR A 28 -3.15 -26.42 4.48
C THR A 28 -4.50 -25.71 4.31
N THR A 29 -5.05 -25.70 3.09
CA THR A 29 -6.30 -25.02 2.72
C THR A 29 -7.33 -26.00 2.15
N MET A 30 -8.54 -25.51 1.82
CA MET A 30 -9.64 -26.30 1.23
C MET A 30 -10.20 -27.41 2.13
N TRP A 31 -10.11 -27.25 3.44
CA TRP A 31 -10.70 -28.16 4.42
C TRP A 31 -12.23 -28.22 4.34
N ASP A 32 -12.85 -27.18 3.80
CA ASP A 32 -14.28 -27.09 3.48
C ASP A 32 -14.70 -27.93 2.26
N LYS A 33 -13.74 -28.41 1.46
CA LYS A 33 -13.99 -29.12 0.19
C LYS A 33 -13.66 -30.60 0.21
N VAL A 34 -13.16 -31.13 1.33
CA VAL A 34 -12.77 -32.54 1.47
C VAL A 34 -13.30 -33.12 2.77
N SER A 35 -13.56 -34.43 2.80
CA SER A 35 -13.89 -35.09 4.06
C SER A 35 -12.72 -35.04 5.03
N GLU A 36 -13.00 -34.92 6.33
CA GLU A 36 -11.97 -34.85 7.37
C GLU A 36 -10.95 -35.97 7.24
N LYS A 37 -11.41 -37.22 7.15
CA LYS A 37 -10.54 -38.41 6.99
C LYS A 37 -9.55 -38.27 5.82
N ARG A 38 -9.99 -37.68 4.71
CA ARG A 38 -9.13 -37.45 3.53
C ARG A 38 -8.17 -36.28 3.76
N GLY A 39 -8.64 -35.22 4.41
CA GLY A 39 -7.82 -34.07 4.81
C GLY A 39 -6.67 -34.47 5.75
N TYR A 40 -6.99 -35.18 6.83
CA TYR A 40 -6.00 -35.69 7.79
C TYR A 40 -4.93 -36.56 7.11
N ARG A 41 -5.34 -37.49 6.23
CA ARG A 41 -4.40 -38.35 5.51
C ARG A 41 -3.44 -37.55 4.62
N ARG A 42 -3.95 -36.56 3.90
CA ARG A 42 -3.14 -35.71 3.00
C ARG A 42 -2.21 -34.78 3.77
N GLU A 43 -2.68 -34.21 4.86
CA GLU A 43 -1.84 -33.38 5.72
C GLU A 43 -0.71 -34.20 6.36
N ALA A 44 -1.02 -35.41 6.84
CA ALA A 44 0.00 -36.33 7.35
C ALA A 44 1.03 -36.70 6.28
N GLU A 45 0.60 -36.95 5.03
CA GLU A 45 1.51 -37.19 3.91
C GLU A 45 2.43 -35.98 3.65
N LEU A 46 1.91 -34.75 3.74
CA LEU A 46 2.71 -33.53 3.59
C LEU A 46 3.76 -33.42 4.69
N MET A 47 3.36 -33.63 5.95
CA MET A 47 4.22 -33.47 7.12
C MET A 47 5.24 -34.61 7.30
N ASN A 48 4.94 -35.82 6.84
CA ASN A 48 5.81 -36.97 7.09
C ASN A 48 6.74 -37.30 5.90
N THR A 49 6.46 -36.77 4.71
CA THR A 49 7.32 -36.96 3.53
C THR A 49 8.42 -35.90 3.52
N GLN A 50 9.68 -36.33 3.58
CA GLN A 50 10.85 -35.43 3.65
C GLN A 50 10.99 -34.54 2.42
N GLU A 51 10.61 -35.06 1.25
CA GLU A 51 10.57 -34.34 -0.02
C GLU A 51 9.45 -33.30 -0.10
N PHE A 52 8.49 -33.32 0.84
CA PHE A 52 7.42 -32.33 0.95
C PHE A 52 7.72 -31.38 2.12
N TRP A 53 6.94 -31.44 3.19
CA TRP A 53 7.09 -30.55 4.33
C TRP A 53 7.89 -31.14 5.48
N GLY A 54 8.11 -32.46 5.52
CA GLY A 54 8.75 -33.13 6.66
C GLY A 54 10.06 -32.50 7.08
N TRP A 55 10.96 -32.26 6.13
CA TRP A 55 12.23 -31.59 6.43
C TRP A 55 12.05 -30.18 7.02
N MET A 56 11.09 -29.40 6.54
CA MET A 56 10.82 -28.06 7.07
C MET A 56 10.20 -28.12 8.46
N VAL A 57 9.31 -29.10 8.70
CA VAL A 57 8.71 -29.35 10.02
C VAL A 57 9.78 -29.77 11.03
N ASP A 58 10.69 -30.66 10.65
CA ASP A 58 11.81 -31.12 11.49
C ASP A 58 12.74 -29.95 11.89
N LYS A 59 12.88 -28.95 11.01
CA LYS A 59 13.65 -27.73 11.24
C LYS A 59 12.86 -26.60 11.94
N GLY A 60 11.62 -26.87 12.34
CA GLY A 60 10.82 -26.00 13.21
C GLY A 60 9.75 -25.17 12.50
N SER A 61 9.44 -25.43 11.23
CA SER A 61 8.30 -24.77 10.55
C SER A 61 6.97 -25.19 11.17
N ALA A 62 6.11 -24.21 11.46
CA ALA A 62 4.81 -24.46 12.05
C ALA A 62 3.79 -24.84 10.96
N VAL A 63 2.96 -25.85 11.22
CA VAL A 63 1.90 -26.28 10.30
C VAL A 63 0.54 -25.85 10.81
N HIS A 64 -0.25 -25.22 9.94
CA HIS A 64 -1.57 -24.70 10.28
C HIS A 64 -2.65 -25.07 9.27
N ARG A 65 -3.87 -25.24 9.77
CA ARG A 65 -5.06 -25.47 8.94
C ARG A 65 -5.84 -24.19 8.76
N HIS A 66 -6.09 -23.83 7.51
CA HIS A 66 -6.98 -22.75 7.15
C HIS A 66 -8.34 -23.32 6.69
N TYR A 67 -9.37 -23.07 7.48
CA TYR A 67 -10.72 -23.59 7.28
C TYR A 67 -11.58 -22.68 6.39
N ASN A 68 -10.97 -21.80 5.60
CA ASN A 68 -11.67 -20.79 4.81
C ASN A 68 -12.53 -19.84 5.68
N THR A 69 -12.09 -19.61 6.92
CA THR A 69 -12.74 -18.73 7.90
C THR A 69 -11.80 -17.60 8.32
N ARG A 70 -12.38 -16.47 8.74
CA ARG A 70 -11.61 -15.31 9.23
C ARG A 70 -10.78 -15.68 10.45
N GLU A 71 -11.32 -16.50 11.33
CA GLU A 71 -10.72 -16.92 12.60
C GLU A 71 -9.46 -17.76 12.35
N SER A 72 -9.54 -18.71 11.41
CA SER A 72 -8.39 -19.55 11.05
C SER A 72 -7.29 -18.76 10.31
N ALA A 73 -7.66 -17.79 9.47
CA ALA A 73 -6.70 -16.88 8.84
C ALA A 73 -6.00 -16.00 9.87
N LYS A 74 -6.76 -15.41 10.81
CA LYS A 74 -6.20 -14.56 11.87
C LYS A 74 -5.23 -15.33 12.76
N LYS A 75 -5.55 -16.57 13.12
CA LYS A 75 -4.66 -17.42 13.93
C LYS A 75 -3.29 -17.64 13.28
N ILE A 76 -3.27 -17.87 11.95
CA ILE A 76 -2.02 -18.01 11.18
C ILE A 76 -1.22 -16.70 11.22
N ILE A 77 -1.89 -15.55 11.02
CA ILE A 77 -1.25 -14.24 11.03
C ILE A 77 -0.69 -13.90 12.42
N ASP A 78 -1.45 -14.14 13.48
CA ASP A 78 -1.06 -13.83 14.86
C ASP A 78 0.21 -14.62 15.25
N GLN A 79 0.36 -15.86 14.79
CA GLN A 79 1.58 -16.64 15.01
C GLN A 79 2.77 -16.12 14.22
N LEU A 80 2.56 -15.66 12.98
CA LEU A 80 3.61 -15.04 12.20
C LEU A 80 4.07 -13.71 12.84
N ALA A 81 3.15 -12.96 13.43
CA ALA A 81 3.42 -11.67 14.05
C ALA A 81 4.19 -11.78 15.38
N ASN A 82 3.99 -12.84 16.16
CA ASN A 82 4.60 -13.04 17.49
C ASN A 82 6.07 -13.51 17.45
N HIS A 83 6.75 -13.33 16.33
CA HIS A 83 8.05 -13.92 16.07
C HIS A 83 9.17 -12.87 16.20
N ASP A 84 9.53 -12.48 17.42
CA ASP A 84 10.41 -11.33 17.73
C ASP A 84 11.92 -11.45 17.36
N LYS A 85 12.42 -12.63 17.01
CA LYS A 85 13.82 -12.81 16.59
C LYS A 85 14.06 -12.41 15.14
N LYS A 86 14.98 -11.47 14.92
CA LYS A 86 15.56 -11.15 13.61
C LYS A 86 16.32 -12.37 13.08
N PHE A 87 16.16 -12.67 11.79
CA PHE A 87 16.94 -13.67 11.09
C PHE A 87 17.43 -13.08 9.76
N VAL A 88 18.53 -13.60 9.27
CA VAL A 88 19.10 -13.29 7.96
C VAL A 88 18.91 -14.54 7.13
N THR A 89 18.31 -14.42 5.94
CA THR A 89 18.19 -15.59 5.06
C THR A 89 19.52 -15.94 4.45
N ASP A 90 19.71 -17.20 4.06
CA ASP A 90 20.95 -17.65 3.41
C ASP A 90 21.29 -16.82 2.16
N LEU A 91 20.27 -16.50 1.37
CA LEU A 91 20.43 -15.61 0.22
C LEU A 91 20.93 -14.21 0.63
N GLN A 92 20.42 -13.64 1.73
CA GLN A 92 20.87 -12.33 2.20
C GLN A 92 22.30 -12.38 2.71
N ARG A 93 22.69 -13.45 3.41
CA ARG A 93 24.07 -13.68 3.84
C ARG A 93 25.00 -13.82 2.64
N GLN A 94 24.64 -14.64 1.67
CA GLN A 94 25.45 -14.88 0.47
C GLN A 94 25.66 -13.61 -0.37
N LEU A 95 24.60 -12.82 -0.56
CA LEU A 95 24.68 -11.57 -1.34
C LEU A 95 25.43 -10.45 -0.62
N VAL A 96 25.26 -10.32 0.71
CA VAL A 96 25.77 -9.16 1.46
C VAL A 96 27.02 -9.47 2.25
N ASP A 97 27.01 -10.57 3.01
CA ASP A 97 28.12 -10.92 3.91
C ASP A 97 29.24 -11.65 3.16
N GLU A 98 28.88 -12.49 2.18
CA GLU A 98 29.84 -13.25 1.36
C GLU A 98 30.15 -12.57 0.00
N GLY A 99 29.41 -11.51 -0.35
CA GLY A 99 29.65 -10.70 -1.56
C GLY A 99 29.41 -11.42 -2.89
N LEU A 100 28.65 -12.51 -2.89
CA LEU A 100 28.35 -13.30 -4.07
C LEU A 100 27.35 -12.58 -4.97
N THR A 101 27.52 -12.71 -6.29
CA THR A 101 26.48 -12.30 -7.24
C THR A 101 25.32 -13.30 -7.21
N LEU A 102 24.12 -12.88 -7.65
CA LEU A 102 22.91 -13.71 -7.56
C LEU A 102 23.09 -15.11 -8.19
N ASP A 103 23.81 -15.21 -9.31
CA ASP A 103 24.15 -16.44 -10.01
C ASP A 103 25.12 -17.35 -9.23
N GLN A 104 25.89 -16.79 -8.31
CA GLN A 104 26.85 -17.54 -7.48
C GLN A 104 26.25 -18.06 -6.17
N THR A 105 25.09 -17.53 -5.77
CA THR A 105 24.34 -17.99 -4.58
C THR A 105 23.86 -19.43 -4.73
N SER A 106 23.60 -20.12 -3.62
CA SER A 106 23.09 -21.51 -3.68
C SER A 106 21.76 -21.58 -4.43
N ALA A 107 20.85 -20.64 -4.15
CA ALA A 107 19.58 -20.54 -4.84
C ALA A 107 19.72 -20.20 -6.33
N GLY A 108 20.69 -19.34 -6.68
CA GLY A 108 20.99 -19.00 -8.08
C GLY A 108 21.57 -20.17 -8.87
N LYS A 109 22.50 -20.91 -8.26
CA LYS A 109 23.09 -22.12 -8.84
C LYS A 109 22.08 -23.23 -9.02
N GLU A 110 21.19 -23.44 -8.05
CA GLU A 110 20.13 -24.45 -8.14
C GLU A 110 19.14 -24.08 -9.25
N LEU A 111 18.71 -22.81 -9.30
CA LEU A 111 17.84 -22.32 -10.37
C LEU A 111 18.48 -22.46 -11.75
N GLN A 112 19.78 -22.16 -11.87
CA GLN A 112 20.52 -22.28 -13.13
C GLN A 112 20.75 -23.74 -13.52
N SER A 113 21.07 -24.62 -12.57
CA SER A 113 21.24 -26.06 -12.81
C SER A 113 19.95 -26.68 -13.31
N GLU A 114 18.81 -26.34 -12.69
CA GLU A 114 17.50 -26.85 -13.10
C GLU A 114 17.08 -26.29 -14.45
N LEU A 115 17.31 -25.00 -14.72
CA LEU A 115 17.08 -24.41 -16.04
C LEU A 115 17.93 -25.12 -17.12
N LEU A 116 19.19 -25.43 -16.80
CA LEU A 116 20.09 -26.10 -17.73
C LEU A 116 19.60 -27.53 -18.04
N LYS A 117 19.17 -28.29 -17.02
CA LYS A 117 18.58 -29.63 -17.21
C LYS A 117 17.27 -29.58 -17.99
N GLU A 118 16.42 -28.58 -17.77
CA GLU A 118 15.17 -28.42 -18.51
C GLU A 118 15.42 -28.03 -19.97
N ARG A 119 16.40 -27.13 -20.18
CA ARG A 119 16.89 -26.76 -21.51
C ARG A 119 17.47 -27.95 -22.25
N GLU A 120 18.29 -28.77 -21.60
CA GLU A 120 18.86 -29.99 -22.20
C GLU A 120 17.76 -30.99 -22.58
N ARG A 121 16.76 -31.20 -21.72
CA ARG A 121 15.61 -32.06 -22.05
C ARG A 121 14.83 -31.54 -23.25
N TRP A 122 14.47 -30.26 -23.27
CA TRP A 122 13.71 -29.68 -24.38
C TRP A 122 14.55 -29.58 -25.66
N ALA A 123 15.85 -29.33 -25.56
CA ALA A 123 16.77 -29.38 -26.70
C ALA A 123 16.86 -30.78 -27.31
N GLU A 124 16.90 -31.83 -26.48
CA GLU A 124 16.88 -33.20 -26.98
C GLU A 124 15.53 -33.56 -27.63
N GLN A 125 14.41 -33.14 -27.04
CA GLN A 125 13.09 -33.32 -27.67
C GLN A 125 12.99 -32.58 -29.01
N LEU A 126 13.53 -31.35 -29.07
CA LEU A 126 13.57 -30.56 -30.30
C LEU A 126 14.43 -31.25 -31.37
N ARG A 127 15.56 -31.86 -30.98
CA ARG A 127 16.43 -32.64 -31.88
C ARG A 127 15.72 -33.86 -32.45
N LEU A 128 14.95 -34.58 -31.63
CA LEU A 128 14.17 -35.74 -32.06
C LEU A 128 13.06 -35.33 -33.04
N VAL A 129 12.27 -34.30 -32.70
CA VAL A 129 11.19 -33.80 -33.58
C VAL A 129 11.76 -33.27 -34.90
N GLN A 130 12.92 -32.63 -34.88
CA GLN A 130 13.60 -32.16 -36.09
C GLN A 130 14.06 -33.32 -36.99
N ALA A 131 14.59 -34.40 -36.41
CA ALA A 131 14.97 -35.60 -37.15
C ALA A 131 13.74 -36.33 -37.74
N ASP A 132 12.64 -36.42 -36.98
CA ASP A 132 11.38 -37.00 -37.47
C ASP A 132 10.76 -36.14 -38.59
N MET A 133 10.89 -34.81 -38.51
CA MET A 133 10.49 -33.87 -39.55
C MET A 133 11.29 -34.07 -40.85
N GLU A 134 12.62 -34.22 -40.75
CA GLU A 134 13.50 -34.49 -41.89
C GLU A 134 13.16 -35.83 -42.57
N ALA A 135 12.89 -36.88 -41.79
CA ALA A 135 12.46 -38.17 -42.30
C ALA A 135 11.06 -38.11 -42.96
N ALA A 136 10.16 -37.26 -42.49
CA ALA A 136 8.85 -37.03 -43.10
C ALA A 136 8.96 -36.26 -44.44
N MET A 137 9.87 -35.28 -44.51
CA MET A 137 10.18 -34.56 -45.76
C MET A 137 10.76 -35.48 -46.82
N GLU A 138 11.67 -36.39 -46.44
CA GLU A 138 12.25 -37.38 -47.35
C GLU A 138 11.20 -38.34 -47.93
N LYS A 139 10.17 -38.66 -47.13
CA LYS A 139 9.01 -39.46 -47.54
C LYS A 139 7.91 -38.65 -48.24
N ASN A 140 8.09 -37.33 -48.39
CA ASN A 140 7.13 -36.40 -48.99
C ASN A 140 5.74 -36.42 -48.31
N ASP A 141 5.71 -36.77 -47.02
CA ASP A 141 4.48 -36.81 -46.21
C ASP A 141 4.22 -35.43 -45.61
N LYS A 142 3.45 -34.63 -46.36
CA LYS A 142 3.14 -33.24 -46.00
C LYS A 142 2.28 -33.12 -44.73
N GLU A 143 1.50 -34.15 -44.39
CA GLU A 143 0.64 -34.12 -43.20
C GLU A 143 1.49 -34.33 -41.95
N MET A 144 2.39 -35.32 -41.98
CA MET A 144 3.36 -35.57 -40.93
C MET A 144 4.37 -34.41 -40.78
N GLU A 145 4.81 -33.81 -41.89
CA GLU A 145 5.67 -32.62 -41.86
C GLU A 145 5.02 -31.45 -41.11
N ASN A 146 3.72 -31.19 -41.36
CA ASN A 146 3.00 -30.12 -40.69
C ASN A 146 2.83 -30.39 -39.19
N ILE A 147 2.50 -31.62 -38.80
CA ILE A 147 2.38 -32.03 -37.39
C ILE A 147 3.71 -31.85 -36.65
N MET A 148 4.83 -32.28 -37.26
CA MET A 148 6.15 -32.13 -36.63
C MET A 148 6.60 -30.66 -36.57
N ARG A 149 6.25 -29.85 -37.57
CA ARG A 149 6.50 -28.40 -37.57
C ARG A 149 5.77 -27.71 -36.42
N GLU A 150 4.52 -28.08 -36.15
CA GLU A 150 3.73 -27.54 -35.04
C GLU A 150 4.30 -27.94 -33.68
N GLU A 151 4.71 -29.20 -33.51
CA GLU A 151 5.35 -29.68 -32.27
C GLU A 151 6.72 -29.00 -32.05
N ARG A 152 7.52 -28.81 -33.09
CA ARG A 152 8.77 -28.05 -33.03
C ARG A 152 8.52 -26.61 -32.56
N ASP A 153 7.57 -25.91 -33.20
CA ASP A 153 7.24 -24.53 -32.84
C ASP A 153 6.71 -24.43 -31.40
N ARG A 154 5.98 -25.45 -30.95
CA ARG A 154 5.51 -25.57 -29.57
C ARG A 154 6.66 -25.71 -28.58
N TYR A 155 7.63 -26.60 -28.83
CA TYR A 155 8.80 -26.75 -27.96
C TYR A 155 9.66 -25.48 -27.95
N THR A 156 9.89 -24.83 -29.09
CA THR A 156 10.61 -23.56 -29.19
C THR A 156 9.96 -22.48 -28.33
N ARG A 157 8.63 -22.31 -28.41
CA ARG A 157 7.89 -21.34 -27.57
C ARG A 157 7.98 -21.67 -26.08
N MET A 158 8.00 -22.95 -25.71
CA MET A 158 8.15 -23.34 -24.31
C MET A 158 9.53 -22.98 -23.74
N ILE A 159 10.60 -23.19 -24.54
CA ILE A 159 11.97 -22.78 -24.20
C ILE A 159 12.03 -21.25 -24.03
N GLU A 160 11.56 -20.49 -25.01
CA GLU A 160 11.54 -19.02 -24.96
C GLU A 160 10.75 -18.49 -23.75
N GLN A 161 9.60 -19.09 -23.44
CA GLN A 161 8.81 -18.67 -22.28
C GLN A 161 9.54 -18.95 -20.96
N ALA A 162 10.27 -20.05 -20.85
CA ALA A 162 11.04 -20.38 -19.65
C ALA A 162 12.23 -19.42 -19.48
N GLU A 163 12.93 -19.10 -20.55
CA GLU A 163 14.03 -18.13 -20.56
C GLU A 163 13.53 -16.72 -20.19
N ASN A 164 12.43 -16.27 -20.79
CA ASN A 164 11.82 -14.97 -20.50
C ASN A 164 11.33 -14.86 -19.05
N LYS A 165 10.72 -15.90 -18.49
CA LYS A 165 10.29 -15.92 -17.07
C LYS A 165 11.48 -15.84 -16.13
N THR A 166 12.57 -16.53 -16.47
CA THR A 166 13.80 -16.54 -15.66
C THR A 166 14.52 -15.20 -15.74
N ALA A 167 14.63 -14.60 -16.92
CA ALA A 167 15.17 -13.26 -17.10
C ALA A 167 14.36 -12.21 -16.33
N ALA A 168 13.02 -12.29 -16.39
CA ALA A 168 12.14 -11.40 -15.63
C ALA A 168 12.31 -11.55 -14.12
N LEU A 169 12.42 -12.78 -13.61
CA LEU A 169 12.70 -13.06 -12.20
C LEU A 169 14.05 -12.48 -11.78
N ARG A 170 15.10 -12.64 -12.60
CA ARG A 170 16.44 -12.09 -12.35
C ARG A 170 16.44 -10.57 -12.26
N VAL A 171 15.86 -9.88 -13.24
CA VAL A 171 15.75 -8.41 -13.26
C VAL A 171 14.95 -7.90 -12.06
N THR A 172 13.85 -8.58 -11.73
CA THR A 172 13.04 -8.26 -10.55
C THR A 172 13.86 -8.41 -9.27
N MET A 173 14.64 -9.48 -9.16
CA MET A 173 15.46 -9.76 -7.99
C MET A 173 16.60 -8.75 -7.81
N GLU A 174 17.31 -8.42 -8.89
CA GLU A 174 18.35 -7.37 -8.90
C GLU A 174 17.76 -6.00 -8.50
N SER A 175 16.57 -5.65 -9.00
CA SER A 175 15.87 -4.43 -8.60
C SER A 175 15.49 -4.43 -7.12
N LEU A 176 15.02 -5.56 -6.58
CA LEU A 176 14.68 -5.68 -5.16
C LEU A 176 15.91 -5.59 -4.26
N ILE A 177 17.06 -6.14 -4.67
CA ILE A 177 18.33 -6.01 -3.96
C ILE A 177 18.80 -4.56 -3.98
N ALA A 178 18.81 -3.90 -5.13
CA ALA A 178 19.19 -2.48 -5.24
C ALA A 178 18.29 -1.57 -4.40
N GLN A 179 16.98 -1.81 -4.41
CA GLN A 179 16.03 -1.08 -3.55
C GLN A 179 16.28 -1.31 -2.06
N ARG A 180 16.67 -2.55 -1.69
CA ARG A 180 17.06 -2.88 -0.32
C ARG A 180 18.35 -2.18 0.07
N ASP A 181 19.39 -2.19 -0.76
CA ASP A 181 20.67 -1.56 -0.46
C ASP A 181 20.54 -0.05 -0.32
N GLU A 182 19.76 0.57 -1.21
CA GLU A 182 19.43 1.99 -1.11
C GLU A 182 18.60 2.28 0.16
N ARG A 183 17.71 1.37 0.57
CA ARG A 183 16.96 1.46 1.83
C ARG A 183 17.87 1.27 3.04
N VAL A 184 18.84 0.36 3.00
CA VAL A 184 19.82 0.12 4.08
C VAL A 184 20.74 1.32 4.21
N ALA A 185 21.30 1.84 3.11
CA ALA A 185 22.12 3.06 3.12
C ALA A 185 21.34 4.27 3.68
N ARG A 186 20.05 4.42 3.31
CA ARG A 186 19.17 5.43 3.90
C ARG A 186 18.95 5.20 5.39
N MET A 187 18.76 3.95 5.83
CA MET A 187 18.59 3.61 7.24
C MET A 187 19.88 3.82 8.04
N GLU A 188 21.05 3.48 7.52
CA GLU A 188 22.36 3.71 8.15
C GLU A 188 22.68 5.19 8.26
N LYS A 189 22.40 5.97 7.21
CA LYS A 189 22.51 7.43 7.26
C LYS A 189 21.57 8.02 8.31
N THR A 190 20.32 7.56 8.34
CA THR A 190 19.35 7.97 9.35
C THR A 190 19.78 7.54 10.75
N LEU A 191 20.42 6.37 10.91
CA LEU A 191 20.91 5.86 12.18
C LEU A 191 22.11 6.65 12.68
N ARG A 192 23.05 7.05 11.80
CA ARG A 192 24.15 7.97 12.14
C ARG A 192 23.62 9.33 12.56
N GLU A 193 22.71 9.91 11.78
CA GLU A 193 22.03 11.16 12.12
C GLU A 193 21.22 11.05 13.43
N GLN A 194 20.65 9.87 13.72
CA GLN A 194 19.95 9.58 14.97
C GLN A 194 20.90 9.36 16.13
N GLN A 195 22.08 8.75 15.94
CA GLN A 195 23.12 8.56 16.96
C GLN A 195 23.74 9.90 17.35
N GLU A 196 24.00 10.77 16.38
CA GLU A 196 24.43 12.16 16.60
C GLU A 196 23.35 12.98 17.35
N LYS A 197 22.06 12.75 17.04
CA LYS A 197 20.94 13.36 17.77
C LYS A 197 20.68 12.73 19.15
N HIS A 198 20.95 11.44 19.33
CA HIS A 198 20.79 10.71 20.60
C HIS A 198 21.89 11.06 21.61
N ALA A 199 23.10 11.40 21.16
CA ALA A 199 24.15 11.95 22.03
C ALA A 199 23.75 13.31 22.63
N ALA A 200 22.85 14.05 21.96
CA ALA A 200 22.40 15.37 22.40
C ALA A 200 21.07 15.36 23.17
N HIS A 201 20.16 14.41 22.93
CA HIS A 201 18.83 14.42 23.55
C HIS A 201 18.39 12.99 23.93
N GLY A 202 18.42 12.70 25.23
CA GLY A 202 18.04 11.42 25.79
C GLY A 202 16.54 11.11 25.68
N ASN A 203 16.26 9.92 25.16
CA ASN A 203 15.02 9.11 25.20
C ASN A 203 13.75 9.60 24.48
N LEU A 204 13.40 8.90 23.39
CA LEU A 204 12.02 8.65 22.93
C LEU A 204 11.87 7.18 22.46
N PRO A 205 10.67 6.57 22.60
CA PRO A 205 10.46 5.12 22.55
C PRO A 205 10.15 4.54 21.15
N LYS A 206 10.21 3.20 21.09
CA LYS A 206 10.06 2.29 19.93
C LYS A 206 8.71 2.38 19.21
N ARG A 207 8.75 2.08 17.90
CA ARG A 207 7.62 1.89 16.97
C ARG A 207 6.53 0.96 17.53
N ALA A 208 5.29 1.43 17.58
CA ALA A 208 4.10 0.60 17.77
C ALA A 208 3.51 0.22 16.41
N ALA A 209 3.44 -1.09 16.15
CA ALA A 209 2.62 -1.68 15.11
C ALA A 209 1.26 -2.02 15.73
N ASP A 210 0.39 -1.02 15.85
CA ASP A 210 -1.02 -1.21 16.18
C ASP A 210 -1.83 -0.11 15.47
N GLY A 211 -2.39 -0.49 14.32
CA GLY A 211 -3.37 0.29 13.58
C GLY A 211 -4.62 -0.56 13.42
N GLY A 212 -5.62 -0.33 14.28
CA GLY A 212 -6.90 -1.02 14.19
C GLY A 212 -7.94 -0.19 13.44
N ALA A 213 -8.66 -0.78 12.49
CA ALA A 213 -9.82 -0.13 11.88
C ALA A 213 -10.92 0.08 12.94
N VAL A 214 -11.32 1.32 13.19
CA VAL A 214 -12.35 1.67 14.18
C VAL A 214 -13.58 2.29 13.51
N ARG A 215 -14.75 1.98 14.05
CA ARG A 215 -16.04 2.53 13.63
C ARG A 215 -16.81 3.18 14.78
N GLY A 216 -17.70 4.11 14.43
CA GLY A 216 -18.70 4.63 15.36
C GLY A 216 -19.80 5.42 14.66
N LYS A 217 -20.73 5.95 15.46
CA LYS A 217 -21.72 6.96 15.04
C LYS A 217 -21.37 8.32 15.63
N ALA A 218 -21.69 9.40 14.95
CA ALA A 218 -21.58 10.82 15.32
C ALA A 218 -22.90 11.53 14.96
N LYS A 219 -22.97 12.86 15.14
CA LYS A 219 -24.14 13.64 14.73
C LYS A 219 -24.13 13.89 13.22
N GLU A 220 -25.31 14.02 12.61
CA GLU A 220 -25.49 14.32 11.19
C GLU A 220 -24.94 15.70 10.80
N LEU A 221 -24.29 15.79 9.63
CA LEU A 221 -23.89 17.07 9.04
C LEU A 221 -24.87 17.49 7.96
N LYS A 222 -25.22 18.78 7.99
CA LYS A 222 -26.15 19.40 7.03
C LYS A 222 -25.48 20.05 5.82
N GLU A 223 -24.17 20.32 5.85
CA GLU A 223 -23.47 21.08 4.79
C GLU A 223 -22.03 20.58 4.56
N PHE A 224 -21.60 20.59 3.29
CA PHE A 224 -20.24 20.29 2.84
C PHE A 224 -19.36 21.56 2.90
N PRO A 225 -18.05 21.44 3.18
CA PRO A 225 -17.21 22.63 3.32
C PRO A 225 -17.12 23.43 2.00
N PRO A 226 -17.18 24.78 2.07
CA PRO A 226 -17.11 25.66 0.89
C PRO A 226 -15.71 25.70 0.24
N VAL A 227 -14.71 25.13 0.91
CA VAL A 227 -13.32 25.02 0.42
C VAL A 227 -12.82 23.60 0.72
N SER A 228 -12.20 22.99 -0.28
CA SER A 228 -11.56 21.68 -0.19
C SER A 228 -10.12 21.78 -0.66
N VAL A 229 -9.19 21.24 0.14
CA VAL A 229 -7.77 21.13 -0.24
C VAL A 229 -7.31 19.70 0.04
N SER A 230 -6.61 19.10 -0.92
CA SER A 230 -6.04 17.76 -0.81
C SER A 230 -4.69 17.70 -1.50
N TRP A 231 -3.76 16.93 -0.92
CA TRP A 231 -2.40 16.82 -1.44
C TRP A 231 -1.76 15.48 -1.09
N PHE A 232 -1.25 14.77 -2.09
CA PHE A 232 -0.48 13.55 -1.93
C PHE A 232 0.71 13.51 -2.91
N GLY A 233 1.94 13.54 -2.41
CA GLY A 233 3.13 13.54 -3.27
C GLY A 233 3.18 14.78 -4.16
N SER A 234 3.24 14.60 -5.48
CA SER A 234 3.19 15.69 -6.47
C SER A 234 1.75 16.07 -6.87
N GLU A 235 0.75 15.34 -6.41
CA GLU A 235 -0.63 15.48 -6.85
C GLU A 235 -1.47 16.24 -5.83
N PHE A 236 -2.28 17.18 -6.32
CA PHE A 236 -3.08 18.06 -5.49
C PHE A 236 -4.43 18.34 -6.13
N SER A 237 -5.39 18.71 -5.28
CA SER A 237 -6.68 19.24 -5.69
C SER A 237 -7.11 20.34 -4.74
N LEU A 238 -7.42 21.51 -5.31
CA LEU A 238 -7.85 22.71 -4.61
C LEU A 238 -9.18 23.13 -5.21
N THR A 239 -10.18 23.33 -4.38
CA THR A 239 -11.50 23.77 -4.82
C THR A 239 -12.09 24.76 -3.84
N SER A 240 -12.61 25.85 -4.38
CA SER A 240 -13.40 26.85 -3.68
C SER A 240 -14.71 27.08 -4.44
N GLY A 241 -15.65 27.80 -3.85
CA GLY A 241 -16.88 28.20 -4.56
C GLY A 241 -16.65 29.07 -5.80
N ARG A 242 -15.43 29.60 -6.03
CA ARG A 242 -15.10 30.49 -7.15
C ARG A 242 -14.11 29.90 -8.16
N SER A 243 -13.24 28.99 -7.72
CA SER A 243 -12.16 28.45 -8.54
C SER A 243 -11.81 27.01 -8.15
N SER A 244 -11.33 26.24 -9.14
CA SER A 244 -10.82 24.88 -8.95
C SER A 244 -9.49 24.72 -9.67
N ASN A 245 -8.47 24.19 -8.99
CA ASN A 245 -7.19 23.84 -9.60
C ASN A 245 -6.76 22.44 -9.13
N SER A 246 -6.49 21.54 -10.07
CA SER A 246 -6.16 20.15 -9.80
C SER A 246 -5.27 19.61 -10.92
N ASN A 247 -4.18 18.94 -10.56
CA ASN A 247 -3.36 18.19 -11.52
C ASN A 247 -3.71 16.69 -11.54
N VAL A 248 -4.75 16.28 -10.81
CA VAL A 248 -5.29 14.92 -10.84
C VAL A 248 -6.36 14.79 -11.91
N LEU A 249 -6.17 13.83 -12.81
CA LEU A 249 -7.16 13.41 -13.80
C LEU A 249 -8.26 12.58 -13.15
N VAL A 250 -9.39 13.21 -12.87
CA VAL A 250 -10.61 12.54 -12.40
C VAL A 250 -11.38 12.00 -13.61
N THR A 251 -11.11 10.76 -14.00
CA THR A 251 -11.83 10.06 -15.07
C THR A 251 -12.67 8.93 -14.48
N ASP A 252 -13.92 9.23 -14.14
CA ASP A 252 -14.90 8.18 -13.86
C ASP A 252 -15.78 7.97 -15.09
N ARG A 253 -15.81 6.75 -15.64
CA ARG A 253 -16.75 6.39 -16.72
C ARG A 253 -18.20 6.32 -16.22
N ARG A 254 -18.41 6.34 -14.90
CA ARG A 254 -19.72 6.35 -14.26
C ARG A 254 -20.18 7.76 -13.84
N ALA A 255 -19.33 8.77 -13.95
CA ALA A 255 -19.75 10.15 -13.68
C ALA A 255 -20.80 10.57 -14.73
N PRO A 256 -21.90 11.22 -14.34
CA PRO A 256 -22.90 11.65 -15.31
C PRO A 256 -22.31 12.68 -16.30
N PRO A 257 -22.71 12.67 -17.57
CA PRO A 257 -22.21 13.62 -18.57
C PRO A 257 -22.44 15.08 -18.14
N GLY A 258 -21.41 15.91 -18.21
CA GLY A 258 -21.49 17.36 -17.92
C GLY A 258 -21.29 17.77 -16.46
N ILE A 259 -21.06 16.81 -15.55
CA ILE A 259 -20.89 17.07 -14.12
C ILE A 259 -19.41 17.26 -13.76
N LYS A 260 -19.10 18.30 -12.99
CA LYS A 260 -17.73 18.62 -12.54
C LYS A 260 -17.50 18.10 -11.12
N ALA A 261 -16.25 17.74 -10.81
CA ALA A 261 -15.84 17.43 -9.45
C ALA A 261 -15.87 18.71 -8.59
N SER A 262 -16.65 18.70 -7.50
CA SER A 262 -16.75 19.79 -6.53
C SER A 262 -15.76 19.67 -5.39
N ALA A 263 -15.21 18.48 -5.16
CA ALA A 263 -14.05 18.24 -4.30
C ALA A 263 -13.38 16.93 -4.69
N THR A 264 -12.05 16.90 -4.74
CA THR A 264 -11.29 15.66 -4.94
C THR A 264 -10.30 15.45 -3.80
N ILE A 265 -10.36 14.29 -3.20
CA ILE A 265 -9.42 13.83 -2.17
C ILE A 265 -8.45 12.87 -2.86
N VAL A 266 -7.21 13.31 -2.93
CA VAL A 266 -6.10 12.63 -3.58
C VAL A 266 -5.46 11.68 -2.57
N GLY A 267 -5.25 10.44 -2.98
CA GLY A 267 -4.59 9.41 -2.20
C GLY A 267 -3.29 8.94 -2.87
N GLU A 268 -2.85 7.76 -2.47
CA GLU A 268 -1.62 7.17 -2.95
C GLU A 268 -1.62 6.86 -4.45
N ARG A 269 -0.43 6.96 -5.05
CA ARG A 269 -0.17 6.72 -6.48
C ARG A 269 0.85 5.59 -6.64
N LEU A 270 0.60 4.75 -7.63
CA LEU A 270 1.56 3.75 -8.12
C LEU A 270 1.63 3.84 -9.65
N ASP A 271 2.84 3.96 -10.18
CA ASP A 271 3.11 4.22 -11.60
C ASP A 271 2.34 5.47 -12.11
N ASP A 272 1.44 5.28 -13.08
CA ASP A 272 0.57 6.31 -13.65
C ASP A 272 -0.85 6.34 -13.09
N LYS A 273 -1.10 5.64 -11.99
CA LYS A 273 -2.44 5.44 -11.43
C LYS A 273 -2.55 6.01 -10.03
N THR A 274 -3.39 7.03 -9.93
CA THR A 274 -3.70 7.72 -8.68
C THR A 274 -4.99 7.21 -8.07
N SER A 275 -4.96 6.96 -6.77
CA SER A 275 -6.18 6.78 -5.99
C SER A 275 -6.80 8.12 -5.65
N TRP A 276 -8.10 8.25 -5.85
CA TRP A 276 -8.84 9.44 -5.48
C TRP A 276 -10.28 9.10 -5.14
N VAL A 277 -10.90 9.95 -4.33
CA VAL A 277 -12.34 9.99 -4.08
C VAL A 277 -12.81 11.39 -4.44
N ALA A 278 -13.85 11.49 -5.26
CA ALA A 278 -14.38 12.77 -5.70
C ALA A 278 -15.85 12.90 -5.30
N ARG A 279 -16.23 14.09 -4.85
CA ARG A 279 -17.62 14.54 -4.83
C ARG A 279 -17.88 15.33 -6.10
N TYR A 280 -19.03 15.11 -6.69
CA TYR A 280 -19.48 15.79 -7.89
C TYR A 280 -20.49 16.91 -7.57
N SER A 281 -20.79 17.77 -8.54
CA SER A 281 -21.69 18.90 -8.35
C SER A 281 -23.16 18.52 -8.10
N ASP A 282 -23.57 17.31 -8.50
CA ASP A 282 -24.87 16.70 -8.15
C ASP A 282 -24.85 15.97 -6.81
N GLU A 283 -23.81 16.19 -6.01
CA GLU A 283 -23.58 15.56 -4.70
C GLU A 283 -23.26 14.07 -4.75
N SER A 284 -23.22 13.46 -5.94
CA SER A 284 -22.79 12.08 -6.10
C SER A 284 -21.30 11.92 -5.80
N TRP A 285 -20.90 10.69 -5.50
CA TRP A 285 -19.52 10.36 -5.14
C TRP A 285 -18.95 9.31 -6.09
N GLY A 286 -17.75 9.59 -6.58
CA GLY A 286 -16.95 8.68 -7.39
C GLY A 286 -15.63 8.35 -6.72
N ARG A 287 -14.97 7.31 -7.23
CA ARG A 287 -13.63 6.92 -6.79
C ARG A 287 -12.88 6.28 -7.95
N SER A 288 -11.55 6.36 -7.92
CA SER A 288 -10.73 5.78 -8.97
C SER A 288 -10.85 4.25 -9.00
N LYS A 289 -10.63 3.64 -10.17
CA LYS A 289 -10.71 2.17 -10.35
C LYS A 289 -9.75 1.39 -9.45
N PHE A 290 -8.64 2.01 -9.04
CA PHE A 290 -7.59 1.39 -8.24
C PHE A 290 -7.71 1.73 -6.76
N PHE A 291 -8.78 2.43 -6.36
CA PHE A 291 -8.97 2.87 -4.98
C PHE A 291 -8.93 1.71 -3.97
N GLU A 292 -9.56 0.57 -4.29
CA GLU A 292 -9.53 -0.66 -3.48
C GLU A 292 -8.12 -1.15 -3.16
N ARG A 293 -7.16 -0.96 -4.09
CA ARG A 293 -5.80 -1.45 -3.90
C ARG A 293 -5.05 -0.70 -2.80
N PHE A 294 -5.35 0.60 -2.64
CA PHE A 294 -4.67 1.46 -1.66
C PHE A 294 -5.46 1.65 -0.38
N TYR A 295 -6.79 1.57 -0.45
CA TYR A 295 -7.67 1.75 0.71
C TYR A 295 -8.75 0.66 0.76
N PRO A 296 -8.39 -0.64 0.86
CA PRO A 296 -9.34 -1.75 0.77
C PRO A 296 -10.41 -1.68 1.86
N HIS A 297 -10.02 -1.27 3.07
CA HIS A 297 -10.93 -1.10 4.20
C HIS A 297 -11.96 0.01 3.98
N LEU A 298 -11.57 1.14 3.39
CA LEU A 298 -12.48 2.23 3.08
C LEU A 298 -13.33 1.89 1.85
N ASP A 299 -12.75 1.20 0.87
CA ASP A 299 -13.45 0.76 -0.34
C ASP A 299 -14.65 -0.13 0.00
N GLY A 300 -14.47 -1.08 0.92
CA GLY A 300 -15.56 -1.93 1.43
C GLY A 300 -16.68 -1.13 2.10
N LYS A 301 -16.38 0.04 2.71
CA LYS A 301 -17.41 0.90 3.34
C LYS A 301 -18.26 1.63 2.31
N PHE A 302 -17.66 2.11 1.24
CA PHE A 302 -18.40 2.69 0.13
C PHE A 302 -19.35 1.69 -0.54
N ARG A 303 -18.97 0.39 -0.64
CA ARG A 303 -19.87 -0.66 -1.16
C ARG A 303 -21.01 -1.00 -0.21
N GLY A 304 -20.77 -0.96 1.10
CA GLY A 304 -21.74 -1.39 2.11
C GLY A 304 -22.71 -0.31 2.60
N ASN A 305 -22.27 0.95 2.70
CA ASN A 305 -23.07 2.06 3.22
C ASN A 305 -23.68 2.95 2.13
N GLY A 306 -23.44 2.65 0.85
CA GLY A 306 -23.70 3.56 -0.26
C GLY A 306 -22.65 4.67 -0.31
N GLY A 307 -22.12 4.96 -1.49
CA GLY A 307 -21.20 6.09 -1.68
C GLY A 307 -21.86 7.46 -1.46
N GLU A 308 -23.19 7.51 -1.41
CA GLU A 308 -24.02 8.70 -1.66
C GLU A 308 -24.01 9.76 -0.54
N HIS A 309 -23.27 9.51 0.54
CA HIS A 309 -23.41 10.28 1.76
C HIS A 309 -22.08 10.60 2.44
N LEU A 310 -20.93 10.59 1.75
CA LEU A 310 -19.67 10.98 2.40
C LEU A 310 -19.70 12.49 2.74
N ALA A 311 -19.28 12.86 3.95
CA ALA A 311 -19.31 14.23 4.45
C ALA A 311 -17.90 14.78 4.70
N VAL A 312 -17.00 13.96 5.24
CA VAL A 312 -15.58 14.30 5.44
C VAL A 312 -14.77 13.07 5.12
N CYS A 313 -13.72 13.23 4.31
CA CYS A 313 -12.76 12.18 4.07
C CYS A 313 -11.34 12.76 4.00
N ALA A 314 -10.39 11.98 4.50
CA ALA A 314 -8.97 12.29 4.48
C ALA A 314 -8.22 11.00 4.20
N LEU A 315 -7.30 11.05 3.23
CA LEU A 315 -6.45 9.94 2.83
C LEU A 315 -5.02 10.25 3.27
N GLY A 316 -4.39 9.28 3.90
CA GLY A 316 -2.98 9.30 4.31
C GLY A 316 -2.19 8.17 3.62
N ALA A 317 -0.89 8.12 3.89
CA ALA A 317 -0.03 7.04 3.40
C ALA A 317 -0.26 5.74 4.18
N ASP A 318 0.13 4.61 3.58
CA ASP A 318 0.06 3.28 4.20
C ASP A 318 -1.37 2.89 4.59
N GLU A 319 -2.30 3.06 3.64
CA GLU A 319 -3.73 2.78 3.78
C GLU A 319 -4.47 3.64 4.83
N GLN A 320 -3.80 4.62 5.44
CA GLN A 320 -4.41 5.44 6.47
C GLN A 320 -5.56 6.27 5.90
N TYR A 321 -6.69 6.30 6.60
CA TYR A 321 -7.81 7.15 6.23
C TYR A 321 -8.66 7.54 7.42
N TYR A 322 -9.40 8.64 7.23
CA TYR A 322 -10.58 8.95 8.00
C TYR A 322 -11.74 9.19 7.04
N ALA A 323 -12.92 8.64 7.34
CA ALA A 323 -14.13 8.87 6.58
C ALA A 323 -15.33 9.02 7.52
N ARG A 324 -16.21 9.97 7.23
CA ARG A 324 -17.49 10.15 7.89
C ARG A 324 -18.58 10.42 6.87
N TRP A 325 -19.75 9.86 7.11
CA TRP A 325 -20.95 10.01 6.29
C TRP A 325 -21.95 11.01 6.91
N THR A 326 -22.91 11.47 6.12
CA THR A 326 -23.93 12.45 6.51
C THR A 326 -24.89 11.91 7.56
N ASP A 327 -25.11 10.59 7.58
CA ASP A 327 -25.84 9.85 8.64
C ASP A 327 -25.10 9.82 9.99
N GLY A 328 -23.90 10.43 10.04
CA GLY A 328 -23.04 10.50 11.21
C GLY A 328 -22.19 9.25 11.41
N SER A 329 -22.34 8.17 10.63
CA SER A 329 -21.43 7.03 10.71
C SER A 329 -20.01 7.45 10.30
N TRP A 330 -19.00 6.84 10.91
CA TRP A 330 -17.60 7.11 10.57
C TRP A 330 -16.74 5.86 10.71
N SER A 331 -15.63 5.87 9.97
CA SER A 331 -14.62 4.82 9.93
C SER A 331 -13.24 5.48 9.85
N CYS A 332 -12.28 4.96 10.60
CA CYS A 332 -10.88 5.37 10.43
C CYS A 332 -9.95 4.16 10.47
N TYR A 333 -8.86 4.27 9.74
CA TYR A 333 -7.70 3.41 9.85
C TYR A 333 -6.48 4.33 9.97
N ALA A 334 -5.87 4.35 11.16
CA ALA A 334 -4.74 5.21 11.47
C ALA A 334 -4.00 4.61 12.67
N TYR A 335 -2.83 5.16 12.99
CA TYR A 335 -2.11 4.80 14.21
C TYR A 335 -2.93 5.09 15.49
N ASP A 336 -2.72 4.29 16.52
CA ASP A 336 -3.50 4.30 17.77
C ASP A 336 -3.64 5.68 18.44
N THR A 337 -2.59 6.51 18.38
CA THR A 337 -2.63 7.88 18.90
C THR A 337 -3.65 8.75 18.16
N THR A 338 -3.65 8.71 16.83
CA THR A 338 -4.58 9.43 15.97
C THR A 338 -6.01 8.91 16.17
N VAL A 339 -6.19 7.58 16.25
CA VAL A 339 -7.48 6.94 16.51
C VAL A 339 -8.06 7.39 17.84
N THR A 340 -7.24 7.47 18.90
CA THR A 340 -7.67 7.92 20.23
C THR A 340 -8.17 9.35 20.19
N VAL A 341 -7.44 10.25 19.53
CA VAL A 341 -7.82 11.66 19.40
C VAL A 341 -9.09 11.82 18.57
N LEU A 342 -9.22 11.08 17.46
CA LEU A 342 -10.44 11.06 16.66
C LEU A 342 -11.66 10.58 17.48
N LYS A 343 -11.50 9.50 18.26
CA LYS A 343 -12.55 9.03 19.19
C LYS A 343 -12.95 10.11 20.18
N GLU A 344 -12.00 10.85 20.75
CA GLU A 344 -12.31 11.94 21.68
C GLU A 344 -13.04 13.10 21.01
N VAL A 345 -12.60 13.53 19.83
CA VAL A 345 -13.23 14.61 19.06
C VAL A 345 -14.67 14.22 18.71
N VAL A 346 -14.88 12.99 18.24
CA VAL A 346 -16.23 12.46 17.96
C VAL A 346 -17.09 12.34 19.22
N LYS A 347 -16.52 11.95 20.37
CA LYS A 347 -17.26 11.95 21.64
C LYS A 347 -17.68 13.37 22.05
N LYS A 348 -16.83 14.36 21.80
CA LYS A 348 -17.15 15.78 22.08
C LYS A 348 -18.21 16.33 21.15
N SER A 349 -18.21 15.95 19.87
CA SER A 349 -19.27 16.36 18.94
C SER A 349 -20.65 15.85 19.34
N LYS A 350 -20.74 14.65 19.91
CA LYS A 350 -22.02 14.13 20.43
C LYS A 350 -22.61 14.95 21.58
N LYS A 351 -21.75 15.52 22.44
CA LYS A 351 -22.19 16.23 23.66
C LYS A 351 -22.68 17.65 23.41
N LYS A 352 -22.28 18.28 22.30
CA LYS A 352 -22.65 19.65 21.95
C LYS A 352 -23.33 19.67 20.59
N ALA A 353 -24.55 20.17 20.54
CA ALA A 353 -25.37 20.16 19.33
C ALA A 353 -24.75 20.92 18.12
N ASP A 354 -23.80 21.82 18.36
CA ASP A 354 -23.17 22.68 17.35
C ASP A 354 -21.64 22.46 17.33
N CYS A 355 -21.18 21.21 17.43
CA CYS A 355 -19.75 20.91 17.44
C CYS A 355 -19.49 19.75 16.50
N ASP A 356 -19.03 20.04 15.28
CA ASP A 356 -18.78 19.02 14.27
C ASP A 356 -17.35 19.07 13.75
N MET A 357 -16.86 17.93 13.26
CA MET A 357 -15.58 17.89 12.58
C MET A 357 -15.66 18.60 11.22
N LYS A 358 -14.69 19.46 10.93
CA LYS A 358 -14.66 20.28 9.71
C LYS A 358 -13.58 19.86 8.73
N ALA A 359 -12.38 19.58 9.22
CA ALA A 359 -11.26 19.15 8.39
C ALA A 359 -10.40 18.12 9.13
N VAL A 360 -9.86 17.17 8.38
CA VAL A 360 -8.90 16.18 8.87
C VAL A 360 -7.77 16.11 7.86
N ALA A 361 -6.54 16.21 8.32
CA ALA A 361 -5.35 15.93 7.53
C ALA A 361 -4.50 14.88 8.24
N LEU A 362 -4.09 13.87 7.48
CA LEU A 362 -3.15 12.83 7.90
C LEU A 362 -1.86 13.08 7.13
N GLY A 363 -0.78 13.43 7.84
CA GLY A 363 0.47 13.85 7.24
C GLY A 363 1.54 12.76 7.24
N TYR A 364 2.80 13.19 7.11
CA TYR A 364 3.97 12.32 7.13
C TYR A 364 4.07 11.53 8.45
N GLY A 365 4.31 10.23 8.37
CA GLY A 365 4.39 9.35 9.53
C GLY A 365 3.06 9.26 10.28
N THR A 366 3.05 9.65 11.56
CA THR A 366 1.86 9.64 12.43
C THR A 366 1.32 11.05 12.70
N SER A 367 1.76 12.04 11.92
CA SER A 367 1.33 13.42 12.09
C SER A 367 -0.11 13.64 11.64
N TYR A 368 -0.83 14.53 12.33
CA TYR A 368 -2.20 14.85 11.97
C TYR A 368 -2.58 16.28 12.38
N LEU A 369 -3.61 16.80 11.72
CA LEU A 369 -4.35 17.99 12.15
C LEU A 369 -5.84 17.77 11.96
N ILE A 370 -6.60 17.98 13.03
CA ILE A 370 -8.06 17.78 13.07
C ILE A 370 -8.72 19.08 13.52
N SER A 371 -9.55 19.67 12.67
CA SER A 371 -10.38 20.84 12.98
C SER A 371 -11.81 20.43 13.31
N TYR A 372 -12.38 20.98 14.38
CA TYR A 372 -13.74 20.68 14.84
C TYR A 372 -14.32 21.84 15.64
N GLY A 373 -15.65 21.99 15.63
CA GLY A 373 -16.36 23.03 16.39
C GLY A 373 -17.64 23.50 15.69
N SER A 374 -18.13 24.65 16.13
CA SER A 374 -19.29 25.31 15.48
C SER A 374 -18.85 26.14 14.29
N SER A 375 -19.80 26.50 13.43
CA SER A 375 -19.56 27.47 12.34
C SER A 375 -18.98 28.80 12.85
N ARG A 376 -19.28 29.19 14.09
CA ARG A 376 -18.81 30.44 14.71
C ARG A 376 -17.48 30.31 15.47
N LYS A 377 -17.11 29.11 15.93
CA LYS A 377 -15.92 28.89 16.76
C LYS A 377 -15.34 27.50 16.53
N LEU A 378 -14.30 27.45 15.70
CA LEU A 378 -13.55 26.23 15.45
C LEU A 378 -12.38 26.10 16.43
N ARG A 379 -12.01 24.85 16.66
CA ARG A 379 -10.83 24.44 17.43
C ARG A 379 -10.09 23.43 16.58
N TYR A 380 -8.83 23.20 16.91
CA TYR A 380 -8.07 22.13 16.30
C TYR A 380 -7.25 21.36 17.34
N ARG A 381 -6.93 20.12 16.98
CA ARG A 381 -5.96 19.25 17.65
C ARG A 381 -4.96 18.81 16.60
N CYS A 382 -3.68 18.92 16.92
CA CYS A 382 -2.61 18.48 16.05
C CYS A 382 -1.48 17.88 16.88
N ASP A 383 -0.79 16.93 16.27
CA ASP A 383 0.51 16.46 16.68
C ASP A 383 1.29 16.27 15.40
N LEU A 384 2.24 17.17 15.14
CA LEU A 384 2.99 17.18 13.89
C LEU A 384 4.27 16.33 13.97
N LYS A 385 4.57 15.70 15.12
CA LYS A 385 5.74 14.81 15.32
C LYS A 385 7.08 15.43 14.90
N ASN A 386 7.22 16.75 15.08
CA ASN A 386 8.36 17.56 14.61
C ASN A 386 8.50 17.66 13.08
N TYR A 387 7.50 17.22 12.32
CA TYR A 387 7.33 17.55 10.90
C TYR A 387 6.57 18.87 10.77
N TYR A 388 6.61 19.45 9.57
CA TYR A 388 5.97 20.73 9.23
C TYR A 388 6.30 21.86 10.22
N PRO A 389 7.59 22.13 10.51
CA PRO A 389 8.00 23.03 11.59
C PRO A 389 7.45 24.45 11.44
N GLN A 390 7.35 24.96 10.20
CA GLN A 390 6.76 26.27 9.95
C GLN A 390 5.25 26.28 10.20
N LEU A 391 4.54 25.19 9.91
CA LEU A 391 3.12 25.07 10.27
C LEU A 391 2.97 25.05 11.80
N GLN A 392 3.82 24.32 12.52
CA GLN A 392 3.81 24.32 13.99
C GLN A 392 4.00 25.73 14.54
N GLN A 393 5.01 26.46 14.06
CA GLN A 393 5.29 27.85 14.45
C GLN A 393 4.10 28.78 14.12
N PHE A 394 3.51 28.65 12.94
CA PHE A 394 2.35 29.43 12.52
C PHE A 394 1.13 29.20 13.42
N LEU A 395 0.84 27.93 13.73
CA LEU A 395 -0.26 27.54 14.60
C LEU A 395 -0.06 28.07 16.03
N GLU A 396 1.17 28.11 16.53
CA GLU A 396 1.49 28.69 17.85
C GLU A 396 1.33 30.21 17.87
N ALA A 397 1.80 30.91 16.84
CA ALA A 397 1.74 32.36 16.76
C ALA A 397 0.32 32.93 16.58
N LYS A 398 -0.59 32.18 15.96
CA LYS A 398 -1.93 32.68 15.55
C LYS A 398 -3.10 32.12 16.38
N LYS A 399 -2.86 31.45 17.52
CA LYS A 399 -3.94 30.92 18.38
C LYS A 399 -4.75 32.06 19.04
N PRO A 400 -6.10 32.03 18.98
CA PRO A 400 -6.97 31.01 18.40
C PRO A 400 -7.16 31.16 16.88
N LEU A 401 -7.16 30.04 16.16
CA LEU A 401 -7.30 29.98 14.69
C LEU A 401 -8.49 29.12 14.28
N ASN A 402 -9.33 29.63 13.38
CA ASN A 402 -10.45 28.90 12.79
C ASN A 402 -10.00 28.17 11.52
N VAL A 403 -9.58 26.92 11.64
CA VAL A 403 -9.12 26.10 10.50
C VAL A 403 -10.30 25.59 9.68
N LEU A 404 -10.43 26.08 8.44
CA LEU A 404 -11.51 25.75 7.51
C LEU A 404 -11.20 24.50 6.69
N ALA A 405 -9.98 24.42 6.14
CA ALA A 405 -9.50 23.27 5.37
C ALA A 405 -7.99 23.10 5.58
N VAL A 406 -7.49 21.87 5.51
CA VAL A 406 -6.06 21.56 5.71
C VAL A 406 -5.66 20.36 4.86
N ALA A 407 -4.47 20.42 4.27
CA ALA A 407 -3.79 19.29 3.65
C ALA A 407 -2.35 19.23 4.15
N LEU A 408 -1.94 18.07 4.66
CA LEU A 408 -0.56 17.76 4.99
C LEU A 408 -0.08 16.76 3.96
N ASN A 409 1.00 17.05 3.23
CA ASN A 409 1.47 16.11 2.20
C ASN A 409 2.12 14.89 2.87
N PRO A 410 1.57 13.66 2.76
CA PRO A 410 2.10 12.50 3.48
C PRO A 410 3.48 12.03 2.99
N ARG A 411 3.92 12.51 1.82
CA ARG A 411 5.24 12.20 1.23
C ARG A 411 6.28 13.29 1.49
N SER A 412 5.91 14.38 2.15
CA SER A 412 6.81 15.50 2.45
C SER A 412 6.79 15.83 3.94
N LYS A 413 7.97 16.08 4.52
CA LYS A 413 8.11 16.47 5.93
C LYS A 413 7.81 17.95 6.16
N THR A 414 7.58 18.74 5.11
CA THR A 414 7.47 20.20 5.18
C THR A 414 6.24 20.76 4.49
N ASP A 415 5.71 20.07 3.47
CA ASP A 415 4.70 20.66 2.59
C ASP A 415 3.29 20.55 3.15
N TYR A 416 2.61 21.68 3.24
CA TYR A 416 1.25 21.78 3.75
C TYR A 416 0.47 22.88 3.06
N ILE A 417 -0.86 22.80 3.13
CA ILE A 417 -1.79 23.87 2.79
C ILE A 417 -2.77 24.01 3.95
N LEU A 418 -2.95 25.24 4.42
CA LEU A 418 -3.86 25.58 5.51
C LEU A 418 -4.76 26.73 5.07
N VAL A 419 -6.07 26.50 5.07
CA VAL A 419 -7.08 27.53 4.86
C VAL A 419 -7.75 27.81 6.20
N PHE A 420 -7.79 29.08 6.60
CA PHE A 420 -8.32 29.51 7.89
C PHE A 420 -9.10 30.82 7.77
N SER A 421 -9.97 31.12 8.73
CA SER A 421 -10.69 32.39 8.79
C SER A 421 -9.92 33.42 9.64
N LYS A 422 -9.77 34.64 9.11
CA LYS A 422 -9.28 35.83 9.82
C LYS A 422 -10.35 36.35 10.80
N ARG A 423 -9.97 37.33 11.64
CA ARG A 423 -10.89 37.88 12.68
C ARG A 423 -12.09 38.62 12.10
N ASP A 424 -11.98 39.14 10.89
CA ASP A 424 -13.02 39.78 10.09
C ASP A 424 -13.97 38.78 9.41
N GLY A 425 -13.69 37.47 9.52
CA GLY A 425 -14.45 36.40 8.88
C GLY A 425 -13.94 36.01 7.50
N GLU A 426 -12.98 36.74 6.93
CA GLU A 426 -12.43 36.45 5.59
C GLU A 426 -11.60 35.17 5.58
N ALA A 427 -11.68 34.40 4.49
CA ALA A 427 -10.84 33.23 4.30
C ALA A 427 -9.43 33.65 3.87
N ALA A 428 -8.42 33.07 4.53
CA ALA A 428 -7.01 33.24 4.23
C ALA A 428 -6.33 31.88 4.08
N ILE A 429 -5.21 31.86 3.38
CA ILE A 429 -4.43 30.66 3.11
C ILE A 429 -2.97 30.87 3.51
N SER A 430 -2.37 29.82 4.07
CA SER A 430 -0.94 29.69 4.35
C SER A 430 -0.49 28.33 3.84
N TRP A 431 0.66 28.26 3.17
CA TRP A 431 1.16 27.02 2.61
C TRP A 431 2.69 27.00 2.52
N ILE A 432 3.25 25.80 2.49
CA ILE A 432 4.63 25.56 2.07
C ILE A 432 4.61 24.48 0.99
N CYS A 433 5.36 24.73 -0.08
CA CYS A 433 5.51 23.81 -1.18
C CYS A 433 6.95 23.77 -1.67
N SER A 434 7.64 22.67 -1.41
CA SER A 434 8.99 22.40 -1.91
C SER A 434 9.05 22.28 -3.44
N ASN A 435 7.97 21.86 -4.10
CA ASN A 435 7.91 21.73 -5.55
C ASN A 435 7.54 23.07 -6.21
N LYS A 436 8.49 23.65 -6.96
CA LYS A 436 8.31 24.98 -7.60
C LYS A 436 7.12 25.04 -8.57
N VAL A 437 6.83 23.97 -9.31
CA VAL A 437 5.72 23.94 -10.27
C VAL A 437 4.39 23.92 -9.53
N VAL A 438 4.24 23.01 -8.57
CA VAL A 438 3.03 22.92 -7.73
C VAL A 438 2.82 24.19 -6.92
N ASN A 439 3.90 24.82 -6.43
CA ASN A 439 3.83 26.08 -5.69
C ASN A 439 3.23 27.22 -6.53
N LYS A 440 3.58 27.29 -7.82
CA LYS A 440 3.01 28.28 -8.75
C LYS A 440 1.50 28.09 -8.91
N GLU A 441 1.05 26.84 -9.01
CA GLU A 441 -0.37 26.50 -9.12
C GLU A 441 -1.17 26.83 -7.85
N ILE A 442 -0.62 26.50 -6.66
CA ILE A 442 -1.23 26.86 -5.38
C ILE A 442 -1.34 28.38 -5.24
N ARG A 443 -0.28 29.11 -5.61
CA ARG A 443 -0.26 30.58 -5.56
C ARG A 443 -1.30 31.21 -6.50
N ALA A 444 -1.44 30.69 -7.72
CA ALA A 444 -2.46 31.16 -8.66
C ALA A 444 -3.87 30.97 -8.09
N TRP A 445 -4.16 29.78 -7.55
CA TRP A 445 -5.44 29.49 -6.90
C TRP A 445 -5.70 30.36 -5.66
N ALA A 446 -4.67 30.62 -4.85
CA ALA A 446 -4.77 31.47 -3.65
C ALA A 446 -5.19 32.91 -3.99
N ASN A 447 -4.64 33.47 -5.06
CA ASN A 447 -4.95 34.81 -5.54
C ASN A 447 -6.41 34.93 -6.01
N GLU A 448 -6.93 33.93 -6.71
CA GLU A 448 -8.33 33.89 -7.18
C GLU A 448 -9.34 33.68 -6.05
N THR A 449 -8.94 32.96 -5.00
CA THR A 449 -9.79 32.63 -3.85
C THR A 449 -9.83 33.75 -2.80
N GLY A 450 -9.05 34.84 -2.99
CA GLY A 450 -9.08 36.05 -2.16
C GLY A 450 -8.08 36.08 -1.00
N GLY A 451 -7.08 35.19 -0.97
CA GLY A 451 -6.04 35.20 0.06
C GLY A 451 -4.83 36.03 -0.34
N GLN A 452 -4.60 37.17 0.31
CA GLN A 452 -3.26 37.78 0.32
C GLN A 452 -2.28 36.76 0.94
N GLY A 453 -1.49 36.07 0.11
CA GLY A 453 -0.47 35.14 0.55
C GLY A 453 0.62 35.89 1.32
N GLY A 454 0.82 35.54 2.59
CA GLY A 454 2.03 35.91 3.33
C GLY A 454 3.10 34.86 3.06
N GLU A 455 4.25 35.31 2.57
CA GLU A 455 5.48 34.51 2.45
C GLU A 455 5.96 33.92 3.78
#